data_AF-A0A158G7U6-F1
#
_entry.id   AF-A0A158G7U6-F1
#
_cell.length_a   1.000
_cell.length_b   1.000
_cell.length_c   1.000
_cell.angle_alpha   90.00
_cell.angle_beta   90.00
_cell.angle_gamma   90.00
#
_symmetry.space_group_name_H-M   'P 1'
#
loop_
_entity.id
_entity.type
_entity.pdbx_description
1 polymer ?
#
loop_
_entity_poly.entity_id
_entity_poly.type
_entity_poly.pdbx_seq_one_letter_code
_entity_poly.pdbx_strand_id
1 'polypeptide(L)'
;MSLPAKVLRLSALPAEACAAAASSASSGAFGRFVRIALQSAGLAAIWLLADFAVRAFHLPVPGGVVGLLILLALLFCGGVAPRWVKAGADWLLSDMLLFFIPAAVAAVQYGGLFREDGWRLALVVVFGTLMVMVAVAFAVEQASRLERRLELRRITAARHAARA
;
A
#
# COMPACT_ATOMS: atom_id res chain seq x y z
N MET A 1 44.91 24.60 -30.99
CA MET A 1 45.71 23.46 -31.50
C MET A 1 46.24 22.68 -30.29
N SER A 2 45.47 21.71 -29.77
CA SER A 2 45.91 20.61 -28.86
C SER A 2 44.73 19.95 -28.13
N LEU A 3 43.77 19.37 -28.85
CA LEU A 3 42.82 18.42 -28.25
C LEU A 3 42.61 17.24 -29.21
N PRO A 4 43.51 16.23 -29.17
CA PRO A 4 43.03 14.86 -29.37
C PRO A 4 43.85 13.84 -28.55
N ALA A 5 43.46 13.59 -27.29
CA ALA A 5 43.95 12.42 -26.54
C ALA A 5 42.94 11.96 -25.46
N LYS A 6 42.25 12.90 -24.82
CA LYS A 6 41.32 12.58 -23.72
C LYS A 6 39.98 11.98 -24.18
N VAL A 7 39.54 12.31 -25.41
CA VAL A 7 38.27 11.81 -25.96
C VAL A 7 38.37 10.33 -26.37
N LEU A 8 39.54 9.87 -26.81
CA LEU A 8 39.73 8.49 -27.28
C LEU A 8 39.77 7.45 -26.14
N ARG A 9 39.99 7.88 -24.89
CA ARG A 9 39.87 6.99 -23.71
C ARG A 9 38.44 6.85 -23.20
N LEU A 10 37.49 7.68 -23.64
CA LEU A 10 36.11 7.62 -23.18
C LEU A 10 35.27 6.59 -23.96
N SER A 11 35.67 6.21 -25.17
CA SER A 11 34.95 5.23 -26.00
C SER A 11 35.27 3.77 -25.68
N ALA A 12 36.36 3.50 -24.95
CA ALA A 12 36.79 2.14 -24.59
C ALA A 12 36.19 1.63 -23.25
N LEU A 13 35.52 2.49 -22.48
CA LEU A 13 34.94 2.13 -21.16
C LEU A 13 33.55 1.45 -21.13
N PRO A 14 32.75 1.27 -22.21
CA PRO A 14 31.43 0.65 -22.09
C PRO A 14 31.43 -0.89 -22.17
N ALA A 15 32.49 -1.54 -22.68
CA ALA A 15 32.49 -2.99 -22.91
C ALA A 15 32.90 -3.81 -21.67
N GLU A 16 33.94 -3.37 -20.95
CA GLU A 16 34.46 -4.10 -19.77
C GLU A 16 33.56 -3.94 -18.52
N ALA A 17 32.85 -2.80 -18.40
CA ALA A 17 31.88 -2.57 -17.32
C ALA A 17 30.60 -3.43 -17.46
N CYS A 18 30.18 -3.75 -18.69
CA CYS A 18 29.00 -4.57 -18.94
C CYS A 18 29.25 -6.06 -18.59
N ALA A 19 30.47 -6.55 -18.82
CA ALA A 19 30.86 -7.94 -18.54
C ALA A 19 30.96 -8.24 -17.02
N ALA A 20 31.41 -7.28 -16.20
CA ALA A 20 31.47 -7.43 -14.74
C ALA A 20 30.10 -7.33 -14.05
N ALA A 21 29.15 -6.60 -14.63
CA ALA A 21 27.78 -6.46 -14.10
C ALA A 21 26.93 -7.74 -14.29
N ALA A 22 27.23 -8.56 -15.30
CA ALA A 22 26.46 -9.75 -15.63
C ALA A 22 26.69 -10.94 -14.68
N SER A 23 27.86 -11.05 -14.03
CA SER A 23 28.19 -12.17 -13.14
C SER A 23 27.69 -12.02 -11.71
N SER A 24 27.28 -10.82 -11.28
CA SER A 24 26.75 -10.55 -9.93
C SER A 24 25.21 -10.53 -9.84
N ALA A 25 24.52 -10.64 -10.98
CA ALA A 25 23.07 -10.44 -11.07
C ALA A 25 22.21 -11.68 -10.71
N SER A 26 22.77 -12.89 -10.73
CA SER A 26 21.97 -14.13 -10.62
C SER A 26 21.77 -14.66 -9.19
N SER A 27 22.69 -14.42 -8.25
CA SER A 27 22.54 -14.90 -6.85
C SER A 27 21.63 -14.01 -5.98
N GLY A 28 21.39 -12.76 -6.39
CA GLY A 28 20.53 -11.82 -5.65
C GLY A 28 19.05 -11.88 -6.00
N ALA A 29 18.67 -12.52 -7.12
CA ALA A 29 17.27 -12.59 -7.58
C ALA A 29 16.43 -13.57 -6.74
N PHE A 30 16.96 -14.77 -6.47
CA PHE A 30 16.28 -15.78 -5.67
C PHE A 30 16.08 -15.32 -4.21
N GLY A 31 17.10 -14.71 -3.59
CA GLY A 31 16.98 -14.14 -2.24
C GLY A 31 16.05 -12.92 -2.14
N ARG A 32 15.75 -12.24 -3.25
CA ARG A 32 14.68 -11.22 -3.30
C ARG A 32 13.31 -11.87 -3.40
N PHE A 33 13.15 -12.90 -4.24
CA PHE A 33 11.92 -13.68 -4.36
C PHE A 33 11.52 -14.33 -3.02
N VAL A 34 12.47 -14.97 -2.33
CA VAL A 34 12.23 -15.57 -1.00
C VAL A 34 11.83 -14.52 0.03
N ARG A 35 12.44 -13.33 0.00
CA ARG A 35 12.03 -12.22 0.87
C ARG A 35 10.63 -11.71 0.57
N ILE A 36 10.26 -11.56 -0.70
CA ILE A 36 8.91 -11.13 -1.11
C ILE A 36 7.89 -12.19 -0.70
N ALA A 37 8.19 -13.48 -0.92
CA ALA A 37 7.33 -14.60 -0.52
C ALA A 37 7.16 -14.68 1.01
N LEU A 38 8.21 -14.42 1.79
CA LEU A 38 8.13 -14.37 3.24
C LEU A 38 7.32 -13.16 3.72
N GLN A 39 7.43 -12.02 3.05
CA GLN A 39 6.65 -10.81 3.36
C GLN A 39 5.16 -11.00 3.04
N SER A 40 4.83 -11.59 1.89
CA SER A 40 3.45 -11.91 1.53
C SER A 40 2.86 -12.98 2.46
N ALA A 41 3.64 -13.99 2.84
CA ALA A 41 3.24 -14.97 3.86
C ALA A 41 3.00 -14.33 5.22
N GLY A 42 3.79 -13.32 5.62
CA GLY A 42 3.57 -12.54 6.83
C GLY A 42 2.24 -11.77 6.79
N LEU A 43 1.90 -11.16 5.66
CA LEU A 43 0.60 -10.51 5.46
C LEU A 43 -0.56 -11.52 5.52
N ALA A 44 -0.39 -12.68 4.88
CA ALA A 44 -1.38 -13.76 4.91
C ALA A 44 -1.59 -14.30 6.33
N ALA A 45 -0.52 -14.43 7.12
CA ALA A 45 -0.60 -14.86 8.51
C ALA A 45 -1.39 -13.86 9.38
N ILE A 46 -1.16 -12.56 9.21
CA ILE A 46 -1.92 -11.51 9.90
C ILE A 46 -3.40 -11.58 9.48
N TRP A 47 -3.67 -11.76 8.19
CA TRP A 47 -5.04 -11.89 7.70
C TRP A 47 -5.74 -13.13 8.26
N LEU A 48 -5.06 -14.29 8.33
CA LEU A 48 -5.60 -15.51 8.95
C LEU A 48 -5.89 -15.32 10.43
N LEU A 49 -5.00 -14.63 11.16
CA LEU A 49 -5.19 -14.33 12.57
C LEU A 49 -6.39 -13.39 12.78
N ALA A 50 -6.55 -12.41 11.89
CA ALA A 50 -7.70 -11.51 11.87
C ALA A 50 -9.00 -12.25 11.53
N ASP A 51 -9.00 -13.13 10.54
CA ASP A 51 -10.16 -13.94 10.16
C ASP A 51 -10.57 -14.89 11.28
N PHE A 52 -9.59 -15.53 11.94
CA PHE A 52 -9.83 -16.35 13.12
C PHE A 52 -10.45 -15.53 14.27
N ALA A 53 -9.93 -14.33 14.51
CA ALA A 53 -10.50 -13.42 15.51
C ALA A 53 -11.93 -12.99 15.15
N VAL A 54 -12.20 -12.62 13.89
CA VAL A 54 -13.54 -12.26 13.42
C VAL A 54 -14.53 -13.42 13.62
N ARG A 55 -14.11 -14.65 13.29
CA ARG A 55 -14.94 -15.84 13.48
C ARG A 55 -15.20 -16.13 14.96
N ALA A 56 -14.17 -16.00 15.81
CA ALA A 56 -14.29 -16.20 17.25
C ALA A 56 -15.19 -15.16 17.92
N PHE A 57 -15.17 -13.91 17.45
CA PHE A 57 -15.97 -12.80 17.97
C PHE A 57 -17.30 -12.58 17.23
N HIS A 58 -17.63 -13.39 16.22
CA HIS A 58 -18.85 -13.27 15.39
C HIS A 58 -19.11 -11.83 14.87
N LEU A 59 -18.05 -11.13 14.48
CA LEU A 59 -18.20 -9.78 13.92
C LEU A 59 -18.68 -9.85 12.45
N PRO A 60 -19.69 -9.06 12.04
CA PRO A 60 -20.17 -8.99 10.65
C PRO A 60 -19.22 -8.14 9.77
N VAL A 61 -17.91 -8.26 9.98
CA VAL A 61 -16.89 -7.43 9.33
C VAL A 61 -15.90 -8.35 8.60
N PRO A 62 -15.51 -8.05 7.36
CA PRO A 62 -14.52 -8.84 6.64
C PRO A 62 -13.18 -8.89 7.40
N GLY A 63 -12.55 -10.07 7.44
CA GLY A 63 -11.24 -10.26 8.10
C GLY A 63 -10.16 -9.28 7.60
N GLY A 64 -10.25 -8.80 6.35
CA GLY A 64 -9.34 -7.79 5.81
C GLY A 64 -9.37 -6.45 6.54
N VAL A 65 -10.55 -5.98 6.96
CA VAL A 65 -10.68 -4.71 7.72
C VAL A 65 -10.05 -4.85 9.11
N VAL A 66 -10.26 -6.01 9.75
CA VAL A 66 -9.65 -6.30 11.06
C VAL A 66 -8.13 -6.48 10.93
N GLY A 67 -7.67 -7.14 9.87
CA GLY A 67 -6.24 -7.27 9.56
C GLY A 67 -5.56 -5.92 9.34
N LEU A 68 -6.24 -4.96 8.69
CA LEU A 68 -5.76 -3.59 8.56
C LEU A 68 -5.60 -2.91 9.92
N LEU A 69 -6.58 -3.05 10.82
CA LEU A 69 -6.52 -2.47 12.17
C LEU A 69 -5.38 -3.09 13.01
N ILE A 70 -5.20 -4.40 12.94
CA ILE A 70 -4.11 -5.10 13.62
C ILE A 70 -2.75 -4.63 13.08
N LEU A 71 -2.59 -4.57 11.76
CA LEU A 71 -1.35 -4.11 11.14
C LEU A 71 -1.06 -2.64 11.51
N LEU A 72 -2.09 -1.80 11.54
CA LEU A 72 -1.99 -0.41 11.98
C LEU A 72 -1.54 -0.32 13.45
N ALA A 73 -2.14 -1.11 14.34
CA ALA A 73 -1.73 -1.17 15.75
C ALA A 73 -0.28 -1.64 15.90
N LEU A 74 0.13 -2.66 15.14
CA LEU A 74 1.50 -3.17 15.15
C LEU A 74 2.52 -2.15 14.63
N LEU A 75 2.13 -1.34 13.64
CA LEU A 75 2.91 -0.23 13.11
C LEU A 75 3.06 0.89 14.14
N PHE A 76 1.97 1.24 14.85
CA PHE A 76 2.00 2.22 15.94
C PHE A 76 2.86 1.76 17.13
N CYS A 77 2.85 0.47 17.45
CA CYS A 77 3.71 -0.11 18.48
C CYS A 77 5.19 -0.24 18.04
N GLY A 78 5.53 0.10 16.79
CA GLY A 78 6.90 0.03 16.26
C GLY A 78 7.40 -1.40 15.97
N GLY A 79 6.51 -2.40 16.02
CA GLY A 79 6.87 -3.81 15.84
C GLY A 79 7.20 -4.20 14.40
N VAL A 80 6.74 -3.42 13.41
CA VAL A 80 6.94 -3.71 11.99
C VAL A 80 7.36 -2.46 11.23
N ALA A 81 8.51 -2.50 10.56
CA ALA A 81 8.95 -1.40 9.71
C ALA A 81 8.16 -1.42 8.38
N PRO A 82 7.53 -0.30 7.96
CA PRO A 82 6.62 -0.28 6.81
C PRO A 82 7.31 -0.65 5.49
N ARG A 83 8.63 -0.47 5.40
CA ARG A 83 9.49 -0.93 4.29
C ARG A 83 9.45 -2.45 4.07
N TRP A 84 9.18 -3.25 5.10
CA TRP A 84 9.09 -4.70 4.98
C TRP A 84 7.77 -5.16 4.39
N VAL A 85 6.68 -4.45 4.64
CA VAL A 85 5.36 -4.83 4.12
C VAL A 85 5.19 -4.36 2.68
N LYS A 86 5.81 -3.24 2.31
CA LYS A 86 5.62 -2.60 1.00
C LYS A 86 5.94 -3.50 -0.20
N ALA A 87 7.08 -4.21 -0.17
CA ALA A 87 7.48 -5.06 -1.28
C ALA A 87 6.56 -6.29 -1.46
N GLY A 88 6.09 -6.91 -0.37
CA GLY A 88 5.08 -7.99 -0.44
C GLY A 88 3.71 -7.48 -0.91
N ALA A 89 3.31 -6.29 -0.46
CA ALA A 89 2.04 -5.68 -0.87
C ALA A 89 2.04 -5.29 -2.36
N ASP A 90 3.09 -4.64 -2.86
CA ASP A 90 3.22 -4.21 -4.26
C ASP A 90 3.17 -5.41 -5.23
N TRP A 91 3.73 -6.55 -4.82
CA TRP A 91 3.65 -7.79 -5.57
C TRP A 91 2.21 -8.34 -5.62
N LEU A 92 1.53 -8.42 -4.47
CA LEU A 92 0.14 -8.90 -4.39
C LEU A 92 -0.86 -7.97 -5.13
N LEU A 93 -0.60 -6.67 -5.11
CA LEU A 93 -1.34 -5.65 -5.87
C LEU A 93 -1.23 -5.85 -7.38
N SER A 94 -0.08 -6.35 -7.86
CA SER A 94 0.11 -6.66 -9.28
C SER A 94 -0.77 -7.84 -9.73
N ASP A 95 -0.97 -8.82 -8.86
CA ASP A 95 -1.87 -9.96 -9.11
C ASP A 95 -3.37 -9.61 -8.94
N MET A 96 -3.72 -8.55 -8.19
CA MET A 96 -5.11 -8.08 -8.15
C MET A 96 -5.65 -7.73 -9.54
N LEU A 97 -4.83 -7.19 -10.44
CA LEU A 97 -5.21 -6.99 -11.85
C LEU A 97 -5.53 -8.29 -12.57
N LEU A 98 -4.78 -9.36 -12.29
CA LEU A 98 -5.04 -10.69 -12.84
C LEU A 98 -6.41 -11.22 -12.37
N PHE A 99 -6.81 -10.97 -11.12
CA PHE A 99 -8.11 -11.37 -10.57
C PHE A 99 -9.28 -10.48 -11.01
N PHE A 100 -9.02 -9.23 -11.40
CA PHE A 100 -10.06 -8.36 -11.96
C PHE A 100 -10.56 -8.83 -13.32
N ILE A 101 -9.71 -9.46 -14.14
CA ILE A 101 -10.11 -9.95 -15.47
C ILE A 101 -11.21 -11.04 -15.35
N PRO A 102 -11.04 -12.13 -14.58
CA PRO A 102 -12.10 -13.12 -14.35
C PRO A 102 -13.36 -12.52 -13.71
N ALA A 103 -13.21 -11.62 -12.73
CA ALA A 103 -14.33 -10.99 -12.05
C ALA A 103 -15.18 -10.13 -12.99
N ALA A 104 -14.54 -9.34 -13.87
CA ALA A 104 -15.21 -8.53 -14.87
C ALA A 104 -15.93 -9.39 -15.92
N VAL A 105 -15.29 -10.46 -16.40
CA VAL A 105 -15.91 -11.39 -17.35
C VAL A 105 -17.12 -12.09 -16.75
N ALA A 106 -17.03 -12.52 -15.48
CA ALA A 106 -18.16 -13.09 -14.76
C ALA A 106 -19.32 -12.08 -14.64
N ALA A 107 -19.02 -10.83 -14.27
CA ALA A 107 -20.04 -9.78 -14.14
C ALA A 107 -20.79 -9.50 -15.45
N VAL A 108 -20.09 -9.47 -16.60
CA VAL A 108 -20.71 -9.26 -17.92
C VAL A 108 -21.61 -10.44 -18.32
N GLN A 109 -21.27 -11.67 -17.90
CA GLN A 109 -22.07 -12.86 -18.20
C GLN A 109 -23.45 -12.85 -17.51
N TYR A 110 -23.58 -12.14 -16.38
CA TYR A 110 -24.85 -11.87 -15.69
C TYR A 110 -25.57 -10.59 -16.19
N GLY A 111 -25.15 -10.04 -17.34
CA GLY A 111 -25.62 -8.77 -17.88
C GLY A 111 -27.13 -8.70 -18.19
N GLY A 112 -27.82 -9.83 -18.27
CA GLY A 112 -29.29 -9.87 -18.42
C GLY A 112 -30.03 -9.16 -17.29
N LEU A 113 -29.53 -9.22 -16.05
CA LEU A 113 -30.09 -8.53 -14.88
C LEU A 113 -29.77 -7.02 -14.87
N PHE A 114 -28.64 -6.62 -15.46
CA PHE A 114 -28.20 -5.21 -15.53
C PHE A 114 -29.08 -4.36 -16.44
N ARG A 115 -29.80 -4.96 -17.38
CA ARG A 115 -30.61 -4.21 -18.34
C ARG A 115 -31.94 -3.72 -17.73
N GLU A 116 -32.47 -4.43 -16.73
CA GLU A 116 -33.69 -4.04 -16.02
C GLU A 116 -33.38 -3.27 -14.71
N ASP A 117 -32.36 -3.66 -13.94
CA ASP A 117 -32.03 -3.07 -12.63
C ASP A 117 -30.71 -2.26 -12.57
N GLY A 118 -29.97 -2.17 -13.68
CA GLY A 118 -28.63 -1.54 -13.70
C GLY A 118 -28.63 -0.07 -13.26
N TRP A 119 -29.74 0.65 -13.44
CA TRP A 119 -29.87 2.04 -13.00
C TRP A 119 -29.84 2.17 -11.46
N ARG A 120 -30.43 1.21 -10.73
CA ARG A 120 -30.42 1.20 -9.25
C ARG A 120 -29.02 0.89 -8.73
N LEU A 121 -28.33 -0.07 -9.36
CA LEU A 121 -26.94 -0.40 -9.04
C LEU A 121 -26.02 0.81 -9.28
N ALA A 122 -26.16 1.48 -10.43
CA ALA A 122 -25.37 2.67 -10.74
C ALA A 122 -25.58 3.78 -9.70
N LEU A 123 -26.83 4.05 -9.31
CA LEU A 123 -27.12 5.05 -8.27
C LEU A 123 -26.53 4.66 -6.91
N VAL A 124 -26.65 3.40 -6.48
CA VAL A 124 -26.09 2.93 -5.21
C VAL A 124 -24.57 3.04 -5.20
N VAL A 125 -23.89 2.69 -6.31
CA VAL A 125 -22.44 2.79 -6.42
C VAL A 125 -21.99 4.24 -6.38
N VAL A 126 -22.63 5.13 -7.15
CA VAL A 126 -22.29 6.56 -7.17
C VAL A 126 -22.54 7.18 -5.79
N PHE A 127 -23.72 6.97 -5.23
CA PHE A 127 -24.07 7.54 -3.93
C PHE A 127 -23.20 6.96 -2.81
N GLY A 128 -22.96 5.65 -2.80
CA GLY A 128 -22.08 4.99 -1.84
C GLY A 128 -20.64 5.50 -1.93
N THR A 129 -20.11 5.67 -3.14
CA THR A 129 -18.76 6.22 -3.33
C THR A 129 -18.66 7.67 -2.88
N LEU A 130 -19.66 8.51 -3.22
CA LEU A 130 -19.72 9.90 -2.75
C LEU A 130 -19.80 9.96 -1.23
N MET A 131 -20.64 9.14 -0.61
CA MET A 131 -20.81 9.11 0.83
C MET A 131 -19.52 8.69 1.54
N VAL A 132 -18.82 7.67 1.01
CA VAL A 132 -17.51 7.24 1.52
C VAL A 132 -16.45 8.33 1.36
N MET A 133 -16.38 9.01 0.21
CA MET A 133 -15.44 10.12 0.01
C MET A 133 -15.68 11.27 1.01
N VAL A 134 -16.94 11.66 1.22
CA VAL A 134 -17.31 12.69 2.19
C VAL A 134 -16.95 12.24 3.61
N ALA A 135 -17.23 10.99 3.98
CA ALA A 135 -16.90 10.45 5.30
C ALA A 135 -15.39 10.46 5.56
N VAL A 136 -14.57 10.05 4.58
CA VAL A 136 -13.11 10.08 4.69
C VAL A 136 -12.60 11.52 4.77
N ALA A 137 -13.11 12.43 3.93
CA ALA A 137 -12.74 13.84 3.97
C ALA A 137 -13.04 14.46 5.35
N PHE A 138 -14.22 14.19 5.91
CA PHE A 138 -14.59 14.67 7.24
C PHE A 138 -13.71 14.06 8.34
N ALA A 139 -13.42 12.76 8.28
CA ALA A 139 -12.53 12.11 9.24
C ALA A 139 -11.13 12.73 9.24
N VAL A 140 -10.55 12.98 8.06
CA VAL A 140 -9.23 13.61 7.90
C VAL A 140 -9.25 15.07 8.34
N GLU A 141 -10.31 15.82 8.04
CA GLU A 141 -10.45 17.21 8.49
C GLU A 141 -10.55 17.31 10.01
N GLN A 142 -11.26 16.40 10.66
CA GLN A 142 -11.33 16.34 12.12
C GLN A 142 -9.98 15.97 12.75
N ALA A 143 -9.27 14.99 12.18
CA ALA A 143 -7.93 14.61 12.63
C ALA A 143 -6.94 15.78 12.52
N SER A 144 -6.88 16.43 11.35
CA SER A 144 -6.00 17.58 11.11
C SER A 144 -6.36 18.81 11.95
N ARG A 145 -7.65 19.04 12.20
CA ARG A 145 -8.12 20.10 13.10
C ARG A 145 -7.70 19.84 14.55
N LEU A 146 -7.68 18.58 14.98
CA LEU A 146 -7.23 18.21 16.32
C LEU A 146 -5.72 18.43 16.49
N GLU A 147 -4.92 18.04 15.50
CA GLU A 147 -3.47 18.28 15.49
C GLU A 147 -3.15 19.78 15.56
N ARG A 148 -3.80 20.61 14.73
CA ARG A 148 -3.63 22.07 14.79
C ARG A 148 -3.98 22.66 16.16
N ARG A 149 -5.00 22.13 16.84
CA ARG A 149 -5.36 22.57 18.20
C ARG A 149 -4.31 22.17 19.23
N LEU A 150 -3.70 21.00 19.09
CA LEU A 150 -2.65 20.51 19.98
C LEU A 150 -1.35 21.30 19.80
N GLU A 151 -0.98 21.65 18.56
CA GLU A 151 0.21 22.46 18.27
C GLU A 151 0.09 23.88 18.84
N LEU A 152 -1.06 24.54 18.68
CA LEU A 152 -1.29 25.88 19.25
C LEU A 152 -1.25 25.88 20.78
N ARG A 153 -1.76 24.82 21.42
CA ARG A 153 -1.66 24.63 22.88
C ARG A 153 -0.21 24.51 23.34
N ARG A 154 0.64 23.79 22.58
CA ARG A 154 2.08 23.68 22.88
C ARG A 154 2.80 25.02 22.78
N ILE A 155 2.52 25.83 21.75
CA ILE A 155 3.16 27.14 21.57
C ILE A 155 2.74 28.12 22.67
N THR A 156 1.45 28.16 23.01
CA THR A 156 0.95 29.05 24.07
C THR A 156 1.49 28.63 25.44
N ALA A 157 1.49 27.33 25.77
CA ALA A 157 2.08 26.83 27.01
C ALA A 157 3.58 27.15 27.13
N ALA A 158 4.35 27.03 26.05
CA ALA A 158 5.76 27.41 26.02
C ALA A 158 6.00 28.91 26.22
N ARG A 159 5.11 29.76 25.67
CA ARG A 159 5.17 31.22 25.88
C ARG A 159 4.85 31.63 27.32
N HIS A 160 3.93 30.93 27.99
CA HIS A 160 3.64 31.18 29.41
C HIS A 160 4.79 30.72 30.31
N ALA A 161 5.44 29.59 29.98
CA ALA A 161 6.63 29.11 30.70
C ALA A 161 7.86 30.01 30.52
N ALA A 162 7.99 30.70 29.38
CA ALA A 162 9.10 31.63 29.11
C ALA A 162 8.89 33.05 29.66
N ARG A 163 7.69 33.37 30.16
CA ARG A 163 7.35 34.70 30.74
C ARG A 163 7.24 34.69 32.27
N ALA A 164 7.34 33.52 32.89
CA ALA A 164 7.40 33.34 34.35
C ALA A 164 8.86 33.13 34.78
#